data_AF-A0A9P4QP22-F1
#
_entry.id   AF-A0A9P4QP22-F1
#
_cell.length_a   1.000
_cell.length_b   1.000
_cell.length_c   1.000
_cell.angle_alpha   90.00
_cell.angle_beta   90.00
_cell.angle_gamma   90.00
#
_symmetry.space_group_name_H-M   'P 1'
#
loop_
_entity.id
_entity.type
_entity.pdbx_description
1 polymer ?
#
loop_
_entity_poly.entity_id
_entity_poly.type
_entity_poly.pdbx_seq_one_letter_code
_entity_poly.pdbx_strand_id
1 'polypeptide(L)'
;EGTTTPKSLRRRLKLLATGDNAYEHTYKDSMDRIERQSQDQIQLAKGALCWVTFAYTQLSTFELQHALAVEPDLDYLDKDNIASVEDIVAATGGLIALDETSRIIRLVHFTLQEYLKNNRESLFKNRHNYMYKTCAIHLAFECFSEQVCNSTEQFKEQLTLYPLY
;
A
#
# COMPACT_ATOMS: atom_id res chain seq x y z
N GLU A 1 -34.51 -25.63 27.59
CA GLU A 1 -33.24 -25.46 26.87
C GLU A 1 -32.87 -23.98 26.83
N GLY A 2 -31.59 -23.63 26.96
CA GLY A 2 -31.12 -22.25 26.72
C GLY A 2 -30.49 -21.50 27.91
N THR A 3 -29.50 -22.06 28.60
CA THR A 3 -28.63 -21.29 29.50
C THR A 3 -27.39 -20.81 28.75
N THR A 4 -27.52 -19.74 27.96
CA THR A 4 -26.37 -19.07 27.34
C THR A 4 -25.63 -18.26 28.41
N THR A 5 -24.76 -18.94 29.17
CA THR A 5 -23.88 -18.27 30.14
C THR A 5 -23.01 -17.22 29.44
N PRO A 6 -22.61 -16.13 30.12
CA PRO A 6 -21.74 -15.11 29.54
C PRO A 6 -20.44 -15.69 28.94
N LYS A 7 -19.94 -16.79 29.51
CA LYS A 7 -18.78 -17.54 29.00
C LYS A 7 -19.06 -18.21 27.66
N SER A 8 -20.24 -18.82 27.50
CA SER A 8 -20.66 -19.43 26.23
C SER A 8 -20.92 -18.38 25.14
N LEU A 9 -21.46 -17.20 25.51
CA LEU A 9 -21.64 -16.07 24.60
C LEU A 9 -20.30 -15.49 24.14
N ARG A 10 -19.34 -15.26 25.05
CA ARG A 10 -17.98 -14.79 24.70
C ARG A 10 -17.24 -15.77 23.80
N ARG A 11 -17.41 -17.08 24.03
CA ARG A 11 -16.81 -18.13 23.18
C ARG A 11 -17.44 -18.14 21.79
N ARG A 12 -18.76 -17.95 21.68
CA ARG A 12 -19.46 -17.84 20.40
C ARG A 12 -19.10 -16.56 19.63
N LEU A 13 -18.90 -15.43 20.31
CA LEU A 13 -18.42 -14.19 19.69
C LEU A 13 -16.98 -14.36 19.17
N LYS A 14 -16.10 -15.01 19.94
CA LYS A 14 -14.76 -15.39 19.44
C LYS A 14 -14.82 -16.35 18.26
N LEU A 15 -15.76 -17.30 18.27
CA LEU A 15 -15.98 -18.27 17.17
C LEU A 15 -16.56 -17.64 15.90
N LEU A 16 -17.44 -16.65 16.03
CA LEU A 16 -17.92 -15.84 14.91
C LEU A 16 -16.81 -14.96 14.34
N ALA A 17 -15.93 -14.42 15.20
CA ALA A 17 -14.66 -13.87 14.75
C ALA A 17 -13.77 -14.94 14.11
N THR A 18 -13.87 -16.23 14.46
CA THR A 18 -13.10 -17.31 13.80
C THR A 18 -13.58 -17.65 12.38
N GLY A 19 -14.61 -16.97 11.85
CA GLY A 19 -14.76 -16.82 10.39
C GLY A 19 -13.50 -16.22 9.74
N ASP A 20 -12.66 -15.53 10.53
CA ASP A 20 -11.33 -15.02 10.19
C ASP A 20 -10.35 -16.08 9.70
N ASN A 21 -10.45 -17.35 10.12
CA ASN A 21 -9.52 -18.38 9.62
C ASN A 21 -9.75 -18.65 8.12
N ALA A 22 -10.99 -18.58 7.64
CA ALA A 22 -11.30 -18.74 6.23
C ALA A 22 -10.74 -17.56 5.41
N TYR A 23 -10.82 -16.34 5.95
CA TYR A 23 -10.23 -15.16 5.34
C TYR A 23 -8.70 -15.19 5.38
N GLU A 24 -8.10 -15.65 6.48
CA GLU A 24 -6.65 -15.80 6.62
C GLU A 24 -6.07 -16.76 5.58
N HIS A 25 -6.71 -17.92 5.38
CA HIS A 25 -6.33 -18.85 4.31
C HIS A 25 -6.50 -18.21 2.93
N THR A 26 -7.62 -17.53 2.68
CA THR A 26 -7.88 -16.86 1.39
C THR A 26 -6.86 -15.76 1.08
N TYR A 27 -6.49 -14.95 2.08
CA TYR A 27 -5.47 -13.91 1.94
C TYR A 27 -4.08 -14.50 1.78
N LYS A 28 -3.76 -15.56 2.52
CA LYS A 28 -2.51 -16.29 2.34
C LYS A 28 -2.39 -16.86 0.93
N ASP A 29 -3.43 -17.51 0.43
CA ASP A 29 -3.44 -18.04 -0.94
C ASP A 29 -3.29 -16.92 -1.98
N SER A 30 -3.88 -15.76 -1.72
CA SER A 30 -3.74 -14.57 -2.57
C SER A 30 -2.31 -14.01 -2.54
N MET A 31 -1.67 -13.93 -1.36
CA MET A 31 -0.27 -13.54 -1.23
C MET A 31 0.66 -14.55 -1.91
N ASP A 32 0.44 -15.85 -1.71
CA ASP A 32 1.23 -16.91 -2.33
C ASP A 32 1.09 -16.87 -3.87
N ARG A 33 -0.07 -16.45 -4.41
CA ARG A 33 -0.24 -16.22 -5.85
C ARG A 33 0.61 -15.05 -6.34
N ILE A 34 0.68 -13.96 -5.58
CA ILE A 34 1.56 -12.81 -5.90
C ILE A 34 3.01 -13.29 -5.97
N GLU A 35 3.47 -14.05 -4.98
CA GLU A 35 4.86 -14.57 -4.92
C GLU A 35 5.25 -15.51 -6.08
N ARG A 36 4.28 -15.97 -6.89
CA ARG A 36 4.52 -16.81 -8.07
C ARG A 36 4.55 -16.03 -9.39
N GLN A 37 4.36 -14.71 -9.34
CA GLN A 37 4.46 -13.83 -10.51
C GLN A 37 5.92 -13.58 -10.90
N SER A 38 6.16 -12.79 -11.96
CA SER A 38 7.52 -12.31 -12.28
C SER A 38 8.04 -11.39 -11.17
N GLN A 39 9.36 -11.22 -11.08
CA GLN A 39 9.97 -10.39 -10.03
C GLN A 39 9.44 -8.96 -10.03
N ASP A 40 9.28 -8.35 -11.21
CA ASP A 40 8.78 -6.98 -11.34
C ASP A 40 7.35 -6.86 -10.84
N GLN A 41 6.49 -7.84 -11.16
CA GLN A 41 5.11 -7.90 -10.69
C GLN A 41 5.03 -8.12 -9.18
N ILE A 42 5.89 -8.98 -8.62
CA ILE A 42 6.01 -9.18 -7.16
C ILE A 42 6.38 -7.86 -6.49
N GLN A 43 7.38 -7.14 -7.00
CA GLN A 43 7.84 -5.87 -6.46
C GLN A 43 6.74 -4.81 -6.52
N LEU A 44 6.06 -4.69 -7.68
CA LEU A 44 4.94 -3.76 -7.87
C LEU A 44 3.81 -4.06 -6.89
N ALA A 45 3.38 -5.32 -6.79
CA ALA A 45 2.30 -5.73 -5.92
C ALA A 45 2.63 -5.52 -4.43
N LYS A 46 3.83 -5.92 -3.99
CA LYS A 46 4.27 -5.75 -2.61
C LYS A 46 4.48 -4.30 -2.24
N GLY A 47 5.06 -3.50 -3.12
CA GLY A 47 5.20 -2.06 -2.94
C GLY A 47 3.83 -1.42 -2.75
N ALA A 48 2.87 -1.74 -3.64
CA ALA A 48 1.53 -1.19 -3.58
C ALA A 48 0.81 -1.58 -2.28
N LEU A 49 0.84 -2.86 -1.91
CA LEU A 49 0.25 -3.35 -0.66
C LEU A 49 0.92 -2.73 0.57
N CYS A 50 2.24 -2.52 0.53
CA CYS A 50 2.97 -1.86 1.61
C CYS A 50 2.48 -0.42 1.81
N TRP A 51 2.47 0.38 0.75
CA TRP A 51 2.05 1.77 0.80
C TRP A 51 0.59 1.92 1.24
N VAL A 52 -0.34 1.17 0.63
CA VAL A 52 -1.76 1.26 0.99
C VAL A 52 -2.02 0.78 2.43
N THR A 53 -1.21 -0.13 2.98
CA THR A 53 -1.40 -0.66 4.33
C THR A 53 -0.79 0.20 5.42
N PHE A 54 0.41 0.76 5.17
CA PHE A 54 1.27 1.36 6.20
C PHE A 54 1.51 2.86 6.02
N ALA A 55 1.03 3.49 4.94
CA ALA A 55 1.03 4.94 4.84
C ALA A 55 0.27 5.55 6.04
N TYR A 56 0.74 6.73 6.46
CA TYR A 56 0.14 7.44 7.58
C TYR A 56 -1.27 7.94 7.23
N THR A 57 -1.43 8.42 6.01
CA THR A 57 -2.68 8.89 5.41
C THR A 57 -3.03 8.04 4.20
N GLN A 58 -4.30 8.11 3.80
CA GLN A 58 -4.75 7.44 2.60
C GLN A 58 -4.18 8.12 1.37
N LEU A 59 -3.50 7.35 0.53
CA LEU A 59 -2.89 7.84 -0.70
C LEU A 59 -3.93 7.95 -1.83
N SER A 60 -3.81 9.00 -2.61
CA SER A 60 -4.41 9.10 -3.92
C SER A 60 -3.76 8.12 -4.90
N THR A 61 -4.43 7.91 -6.04
CA THR A 61 -3.89 7.14 -7.17
C THR A 61 -2.52 7.62 -7.61
N PHE A 62 -2.38 8.93 -7.81
CA PHE A 62 -1.13 9.53 -8.26
C PHE A 62 0.00 9.36 -7.25
N GLU A 63 -0.30 9.56 -5.96
CA GLU A 63 0.72 9.40 -4.91
C GLU A 63 1.25 7.98 -4.86
N LEU A 64 0.38 6.98 -4.97
CA LEU A 64 0.82 5.60 -5.01
C LEU A 64 1.68 5.32 -6.25
N GLN A 65 1.24 5.77 -7.43
CA GLN A 65 1.99 5.58 -8.67
C GLN A 65 3.39 6.21 -8.61
N HIS A 66 3.50 7.42 -8.07
CA HIS A 66 4.78 8.11 -7.90
C HIS A 66 5.65 7.35 -6.89
N ALA A 67 5.08 6.90 -5.77
CA ALA A 67 5.81 6.12 -4.76
C ALA A 67 6.45 4.84 -5.32
N LEU A 68 5.74 4.18 -6.23
CA LEU A 68 6.17 2.92 -6.83
C LEU A 68 7.20 3.12 -7.94
N ALA A 69 7.22 4.29 -8.57
CA ALA A 69 8.14 4.64 -9.67
C ALA A 69 9.48 5.24 -9.20
N VAL A 70 9.65 5.50 -7.90
CA VAL A 70 10.93 6.02 -7.37
C VAL A 70 12.02 4.96 -7.45
N GLU A 71 13.12 5.32 -8.12
CA GLU A 71 14.31 4.47 -8.27
C GLU A 71 15.47 4.99 -7.41
N PRO A 72 16.22 4.12 -6.72
CA PRO A 72 17.33 4.55 -5.85
C PRO A 72 18.46 5.32 -6.54
N ASP A 73 18.66 5.08 -7.84
CA ASP A 73 19.80 5.61 -8.60
C ASP A 73 19.41 6.78 -9.50
N LEU A 74 18.15 7.23 -9.45
CA LEU A 74 17.65 8.38 -10.20
C LEU A 74 17.32 9.54 -9.25
N ASP A 75 17.68 10.73 -9.69
CA ASP A 75 17.38 12.02 -9.07
C ASP A 75 16.19 12.73 -9.74
N TYR A 76 15.44 12.02 -10.58
CA TYR A 76 14.18 12.46 -11.16
C TYR A 76 13.18 11.31 -11.22
N LEU A 77 11.91 11.65 -11.39
CA LEU A 77 10.86 10.67 -11.63
C LEU A 77 10.86 10.24 -13.10
N ASP A 78 11.26 9.01 -13.39
CA ASP A 78 11.10 8.43 -14.72
C ASP A 78 9.62 8.12 -14.99
N LYS A 79 9.06 8.81 -15.98
CA LYS A 79 7.65 8.64 -16.38
C LYS A 79 7.40 7.27 -16.99
N ASP A 80 8.42 6.65 -17.58
CA ASP A 80 8.31 5.31 -18.17
C ASP A 80 8.24 4.22 -17.09
N ASN A 81 8.65 4.54 -15.85
CA ASN A 81 8.55 3.66 -14.69
C ASN A 81 7.21 3.81 -13.93
N ILE A 82 6.33 4.73 -14.36
CA ILE A 82 5.02 4.92 -13.74
C ILE A 82 4.05 3.84 -14.21
N ALA A 83 3.83 2.83 -13.37
CA ALA A 83 2.84 1.78 -13.61
C ALA A 83 1.42 2.34 -13.66
N SER A 84 0.59 1.82 -14.57
CA SER A 84 -0.84 2.16 -14.62
C SER A 84 -1.59 1.64 -13.38
N VAL A 85 -2.74 2.25 -13.06
CA VAL A 85 -3.54 1.78 -11.92
C VAL A 85 -4.07 0.37 -12.18
N GLU A 86 -4.40 0.08 -13.44
CA GLU A 86 -4.83 -1.23 -13.90
C GLU A 86 -3.76 -2.29 -13.68
N ASP A 87 -2.50 -1.97 -13.98
CA ASP A 87 -1.36 -2.87 -13.74
C ASP A 87 -1.12 -3.09 -12.24
N ILE A 88 -1.22 -2.03 -11.42
CA ILE A 88 -1.10 -2.16 -9.95
C ILE A 88 -2.19 -3.08 -9.40
N VAL A 89 -3.44 -2.87 -9.80
CA VAL A 89 -4.58 -3.71 -9.37
C VAL A 89 -4.39 -5.15 -9.84
N ALA A 90 -3.99 -5.36 -11.09
CA ALA A 90 -3.73 -6.69 -11.66
C ALA A 90 -2.58 -7.42 -10.94
N ALA A 91 -1.46 -6.72 -10.69
CA ALA A 91 -0.30 -7.25 -9.97
C ALA A 91 -0.71 -7.74 -8.57
N THR A 92 -1.55 -6.98 -7.86
CA THR A 92 -2.03 -7.37 -6.52
C THR A 92 -3.05 -8.51 -6.55
N GLY A 93 -3.44 -9.01 -7.72
CA GLY A 93 -4.48 -10.03 -7.87
C GLY A 93 -5.84 -9.58 -7.34
N GLY A 94 -6.13 -8.27 -7.43
CA GLY A 94 -7.37 -7.66 -6.97
C GLY A 94 -7.47 -7.46 -5.45
N LEU A 95 -6.36 -7.51 -4.71
CA LEU A 95 -6.35 -7.16 -3.28
C LEU A 95 -6.50 -5.66 -3.04
N ILE A 96 -6.15 -4.87 -4.05
CA ILE A 96 -6.36 -3.43 -4.11
C ILE A 96 -7.47 -3.12 -5.10
N ALA A 97 -8.30 -2.12 -4.79
CA ALA A 97 -9.30 -1.57 -5.68
C ALA A 97 -9.21 -0.04 -5.75
N LEU A 98 -9.53 0.48 -6.92
CA LEU A 98 -9.77 1.90 -7.15
C LEU A 98 -11.24 2.22 -6.86
N ASP A 99 -11.49 3.22 -6.01
CA ASP A 99 -12.79 3.85 -5.98
C ASP A 99 -12.88 4.88 -7.11
N GLU A 100 -13.69 4.58 -8.13
CA GLU A 100 -13.85 5.45 -9.30
C GLU A 100 -14.42 6.84 -8.94
N THR A 101 -15.20 6.94 -7.87
CA THR A 101 -15.86 8.19 -7.46
C THR A 101 -14.87 9.10 -6.75
N SER A 102 -14.10 8.55 -5.81
CA SER A 102 -13.16 9.32 -4.99
C SER A 102 -11.74 9.36 -5.57
N ARG A 103 -11.43 8.53 -6.57
CA ARG A 103 -10.08 8.34 -7.17
C ARG A 103 -9.02 7.95 -6.13
N ILE A 104 -9.47 7.24 -5.09
CA ILE A 104 -8.66 6.77 -3.97
C ILE A 104 -8.41 5.27 -4.12
N ILE A 105 -7.18 4.87 -3.82
CA ILE A 105 -6.79 3.46 -3.77
C ILE A 105 -7.02 2.91 -2.36
N ARG A 106 -7.63 1.72 -2.27
CA ARG A 106 -7.88 1.05 -0.99
C ARG A 106 -7.79 -0.46 -1.10
N LEU A 107 -7.57 -1.11 0.03
CA LEU A 107 -7.73 -2.56 0.15
C LEU A 107 -9.21 -2.93 -0.02
N VAL A 108 -9.47 -4.07 -0.66
CA VAL A 108 -10.85 -4.52 -0.96
C VAL A 108 -11.69 -4.83 0.29
N HIS A 109 -11.04 -5.05 1.44
CA HIS A 109 -11.74 -5.30 2.69
C HIS A 109 -10.89 -4.87 3.90
N PHE A 110 -11.52 -4.44 5.00
CA PHE A 110 -10.79 -3.99 6.19
C PHE A 110 -10.04 -5.13 6.89
N THR A 111 -10.57 -6.36 6.88
CA THR A 111 -9.89 -7.54 7.48
C THR A 111 -8.61 -7.92 6.72
N LEU A 112 -8.49 -7.56 5.44
CA LEU A 112 -7.23 -7.69 4.71
C LEU A 112 -6.15 -6.76 5.30
N GLN A 113 -6.52 -5.53 5.69
CA GLN A 113 -5.59 -4.63 6.35
C GLN A 113 -5.08 -5.19 7.67
N GLU A 114 -5.97 -5.80 8.46
CA GLU A 114 -5.58 -6.48 9.71
C GLU A 114 -4.66 -7.67 9.43
N TYR A 115 -4.98 -8.51 8.44
CA TYR A 115 -4.13 -9.61 8.02
C TYR A 115 -2.72 -9.15 7.61
N LEU A 116 -2.61 -8.12 6.77
CA LEU A 116 -1.33 -7.57 6.33
C LEU A 116 -0.54 -6.95 7.49
N LYS A 117 -1.21 -6.26 8.42
CA LYS A 117 -0.59 -5.70 9.63
C LYS A 117 -0.11 -6.80 10.58
N ASN A 118 -0.86 -7.87 10.77
CA ASN A 118 -0.49 -8.99 11.63
C ASN A 118 0.70 -9.78 11.06
N ASN A 119 0.80 -9.87 9.72
CA ASN A 119 1.87 -10.57 9.02
C ASN A 119 2.97 -9.64 8.48
N ARG A 120 3.07 -8.42 9.02
CA ARG A 120 3.95 -7.37 8.48
C ARG A 120 5.44 -7.73 8.47
N GLU A 121 5.90 -8.52 9.43
CA GLU A 121 7.32 -8.90 9.54
C GLU A 121 7.72 -9.99 8.53
N SER A 122 6.78 -10.87 8.16
CA SER A 122 7.02 -11.90 7.15
C SER A 122 6.80 -11.38 5.73
N LEU A 123 5.74 -10.59 5.51
CA LEU A 123 5.35 -10.11 4.19
C LEU A 123 6.12 -8.86 3.73
N PHE A 124 6.45 -7.95 4.66
CA PHE A 124 7.06 -6.64 4.36
C PHE A 124 8.28 -6.36 5.25
N LYS A 125 9.29 -7.22 5.13
CA LYS A 125 10.56 -7.03 5.81
C LYS A 125 11.15 -5.67 5.43
N ASN A 126 11.63 -4.93 6.43
CA ASN A 126 12.22 -3.59 6.24
C ASN A 126 11.26 -2.54 5.63
N ARG A 127 9.93 -2.71 5.69
CA ARG A 127 8.94 -1.75 5.15
C ARG A 127 9.24 -0.28 5.47
N HIS A 128 9.62 0.01 6.71
CA HIS A 128 9.92 1.38 7.14
C HIS A 128 11.16 1.94 6.44
N ASN A 129 12.18 1.11 6.19
CA ASN A 129 13.36 1.52 5.45
C ASN A 129 13.03 1.74 3.96
N TYR A 130 12.23 0.86 3.37
CA TYR A 130 11.74 1.02 2.00
C TYR A 130 10.99 2.35 1.83
N MET A 131 9.93 2.57 2.62
CA MET A 131 9.14 3.80 2.56
C MET A 131 9.98 5.04 2.85
N TYR A 132 10.84 5.01 3.88
CA TYR A 132 11.74 6.12 4.21
C TYR A 132 12.67 6.46 3.05
N LYS A 133 13.30 5.46 2.43
CA LYS A 133 14.19 5.67 1.29
C LYS A 133 13.44 6.28 0.11
N THR A 134 12.28 5.72 -0.24
CA THR A 134 11.42 6.26 -1.30
C THR A 134 11.09 7.73 -1.06
N CYS A 135 10.65 8.11 0.15
CA CYS A 135 10.41 9.51 0.49
C CYS A 135 11.68 10.35 0.40
N ALA A 136 12.81 9.85 0.89
CA ALA A 136 14.07 10.60 0.90
C ALA A 136 14.59 10.87 -0.52
N ILE A 137 14.50 9.88 -1.42
CA ILE A 137 14.86 10.01 -2.83
C ILE A 137 13.90 10.99 -3.53
N HIS A 138 12.60 10.81 -3.34
CA HIS A 138 11.58 11.71 -3.90
C HIS A 138 11.82 13.18 -3.52
N LEU A 139 12.09 13.44 -2.24
CA LEU A 139 12.39 14.79 -1.74
C LEU A 139 13.74 15.33 -2.22
N ALA A 140 14.66 14.44 -2.64
CA ALA A 140 15.97 14.79 -3.17
C ALA A 140 15.97 14.99 -4.70
N PHE A 141 14.83 14.83 -5.38
CA PHE A 141 14.77 15.03 -6.82
C PHE A 141 15.21 16.43 -7.24
N GLU A 142 15.90 16.53 -8.38
CA GLU A 142 16.51 17.78 -8.84
C GLU A 142 15.48 18.90 -9.01
N CYS A 143 14.21 18.56 -9.30
CA CYS A 143 13.11 19.51 -9.35
C CYS A 143 12.91 20.30 -8.05
N PHE A 144 13.25 19.73 -6.89
CA PHE A 144 13.27 20.39 -5.58
C PHE A 144 14.59 21.13 -5.29
N SER A 145 15.64 20.91 -6.09
CA SER A 145 16.99 21.47 -5.92
C SER A 145 17.27 22.70 -6.79
N GLU A 146 16.76 22.73 -8.04
CA GLU A 146 17.02 23.84 -8.98
C GLU A 146 16.24 25.12 -8.62
N GLN A 147 15.17 24.99 -7.86
CA GLN A 147 14.52 26.09 -7.19
C GLN A 147 14.74 25.92 -5.70
N VAL A 148 15.78 26.57 -5.15
CA VAL A 148 15.76 26.97 -3.74
C VAL A 148 14.40 27.64 -3.55
N CYS A 149 13.46 26.92 -2.94
CA CYS A 149 12.10 27.38 -2.75
C CYS A 149 12.17 28.62 -1.88
N ASN A 150 12.21 29.79 -2.51
CA ASN A 150 12.38 31.06 -1.81
C ASN A 150 11.09 31.42 -1.04
N SER A 151 10.01 30.64 -1.23
CA SER A 151 8.79 30.69 -0.44
C SER A 151 8.18 29.30 -0.23
N THR A 152 7.43 29.16 0.87
CA THR A 152 6.60 27.99 1.20
C THR A 152 5.53 27.71 0.14
N GLU A 153 5.17 28.69 -0.70
CA GLU A 153 4.15 28.54 -1.74
C GLU A 153 4.69 27.81 -2.98
N GLN A 154 5.93 28.11 -3.41
CA GLN A 154 6.58 27.41 -4.54
C GLN A 154 6.82 25.94 -4.23
N PHE A 155 7.21 25.63 -2.99
CA PHE A 155 7.35 24.25 -2.53
C PHE A 155 6.00 23.51 -2.56
N LYS A 156 4.89 24.16 -2.18
CA LYS A 156 3.55 23.56 -2.27
C LYS A 156 3.12 23.32 -3.71
N GLU A 157 3.41 24.23 -4.63
CA GLU A 157 3.14 24.03 -6.07
C GLU A 157 3.94 22.85 -6.64
N GLN A 158 5.21 22.70 -6.28
CA GLN A 158 5.99 21.52 -6.68
C GLN A 158 5.46 20.21 -6.11
N LEU A 159 4.96 20.22 -4.86
CA LEU A 159 4.29 19.05 -4.27
C LEU A 159 2.97 18.69 -4.97
N THR A 160 2.30 19.63 -5.63
CA THR A 160 1.15 19.29 -6.48
C THR A 160 1.54 18.61 -7.79
N LEU A 161 2.75 18.87 -8.29
CA LEU A 161 3.29 18.25 -9.52
C LEU A 161 3.88 16.86 -9.25
N TYR A 162 4.40 16.62 -8.04
CA TYR A 162 4.98 15.36 -7.61
C TYR A 162 4.36 14.90 -6.28
N PRO A 163 3.08 14.50 -6.29
CA PRO A 163 2.37 14.20 -5.06
C PRO A 163 2.93 12.91 -4.47
N LEU A 164 3.57 13.00 -3.31
CA LEU A 164 3.93 11.88 -2.44
C LEU A 164 4.02 12.46 -1.02
N TYR A 165 2.98 12.26 -0.20
CA TYR A 165 2.89 12.81 1.16
C TYR A 165 2.38 11.78 2.17
#